data_AF-A0A957F6U3-F1
#
_entry.id   AF-A0A957F6U3-F1
#
_cell.length_a   1.000
_cell.length_b   1.000
_cell.length_c   1.000
_cell.angle_alpha   90.00
_cell.angle_beta   90.00
_cell.angle_gamma   90.00
#
_symmetry.space_group_name_H-M   'P 1'
#
loop_
_entity.id
_entity.type
_entity.pdbx_description
1 polymer ?
#
loop_
_entity_poly.entity_id
_entity_poly.type
_entity_poly.pdbx_seq_one_letter_code
_entity_poly.pdbx_strand_id
1 'polypeptide(L)' 'MSYRLHPDERLPAGLARITYEQIDDALDYLRDPDDVDEAVHESRKLFKKVRGLLRLVRLELGEPVLKRKN' A
#
# COMPACT_ATOMS: atom_id res chain seq x y z
N MET A 1 -5.71 -8.54 5.11
CA MET A 1 -4.31 -8.95 4.86
C MET A 1 -3.38 -8.59 6.02
N SER A 2 -2.54 -9.54 6.43
CA SER A 2 -1.45 -9.31 7.38
C SER A 2 -0.20 -8.82 6.66
N TYR A 3 0.36 -7.69 7.10
CA TYR A 3 1.64 -7.18 6.61
C TYR A 3 2.78 -8.14 7.00
N ARG A 4 3.21 -9.04 6.11
CA ARG A 4 4.30 -9.98 6.38
C ARG A 4 5.33 -9.97 5.28
N LEU A 5 6.59 -9.88 5.71
CA LEU A 5 7.75 -10.18 4.88
C LEU A 5 8.12 -11.66 5.07
N HIS A 6 8.49 -12.32 3.98
CA HIS A 6 8.99 -13.69 4.02
C HIS A 6 10.51 -13.69 4.32
N PRO A 7 11.02 -14.61 5.15
CA PRO A 7 12.45 -14.68 5.45
C PRO A 7 13.34 -14.86 4.21
N ASP A 8 12.82 -15.54 3.19
CA ASP A 8 13.56 -15.91 1.98
C ASP A 8 13.42 -14.90 0.83
N GLU A 9 12.68 -13.80 1.03
CA GLU A 9 12.49 -12.78 0.00
C GLU A 9 13.43 -11.58 0.19
N ARG A 10 13.92 -11.00 -0.90
CA ARG A 10 14.67 -9.75 -0.83
C ARG A 10 13.74 -8.63 -0.37
N LEU A 11 14.19 -7.81 0.58
CA LEU A 11 13.39 -6.72 1.16
C LEU A 11 12.71 -5.82 0.09
N PRO A 12 13.38 -5.33 -0.97
CA PRO A 12 12.71 -4.54 -2.01
C PRO A 12 11.59 -5.29 -2.73
N ALA A 13 11.75 -6.60 -2.95
CA ALA A 13 10.73 -7.43 -3.59
C ALA A 13 9.52 -7.63 -2.67
N GLY A 14 9.74 -7.90 -1.38
CA GLY A 14 8.66 -8.02 -0.40
C GLY A 14 7.89 -6.71 -0.21
N LEU A 15 8.58 -5.57 -0.17
CA LEU A 15 7.95 -4.25 -0.10
C LEU A 15 7.08 -3.95 -1.32
N ALA A 16 7.57 -4.27 -2.52
CA ALA A 16 6.82 -4.11 -3.76
C ALA A 16 5.58 -5.03 -3.75
N ARG A 17 5.74 -6.31 -3.43
CA ARG A 17 4.65 -7.29 -3.32
C ARG A 17 3.54 -6.80 -2.39
N ILE A 18 3.88 -6.42 -1.16
CA ILE A 18 2.88 -5.93 -0.20
C ILE A 18 2.20 -4.65 -0.71
N THR A 19 2.95 -3.76 -1.37
CA THR A 19 2.36 -2.55 -1.96
C THR A 19 1.34 -2.88 -3.04
N TYR A 20 1.66 -3.81 -3.94
CA TYR A 20 0.73 -4.27 -4.98
C TYR A 20 -0.50 -4.96 -4.38
N GLU A 21 -0.33 -5.85 -3.41
CA GLU A 21 -1.44 -6.50 -2.70
C GLU A 21 -2.42 -5.47 -2.11
N GLN A 22 -1.92 -4.38 -1.50
CA GLN A 22 -2.81 -3.33 -0.97
C GLN A 22 -3.50 -2.51 -2.06
N ILE A 23 -2.89 -2.36 -3.25
CA ILE A 23 -3.51 -1.67 -4.39
C ILE A 23 -4.58 -2.56 -5.01
N ASP A 24 -4.29 -3.84 -5.19
CA ASP A 24 -5.23 -4.82 -5.72
C ASP A 24 -6.45 -4.96 -4.78
N ASP A 25 -6.22 -5.11 -3.47
CA ASP A 25 -7.30 -5.09 -2.45
C ASP A 25 -8.17 -3.83 -2.59
N ALA A 26 -7.56 -2.65 -2.85
CA ALA A 26 -8.30 -1.39 -2.97
C ALA A 26 -9.10 -1.33 -4.28
N LEU A 27 -8.57 -1.89 -5.36
CA LEU A 27 -9.30 -2.01 -6.62
C LEU A 27 -10.49 -2.96 -6.49
N ASP A 28 -10.35 -4.03 -5.70
CA ASP A 28 -11.43 -4.98 -5.44
C ASP A 28 -12.56 -4.32 -4.63
N TYR A 29 -12.25 -3.52 -3.60
CA TYR A 29 -13.28 -2.75 -2.89
C TYR A 29 -14.05 -1.78 -3.79
N LEU A 30 -13.37 -1.20 -4.80
CA LEU A 30 -13.98 -0.22 -5.70
C LEU A 30 -14.72 -0.87 -6.89
N ARG A 31 -14.58 -2.18 -7.09
CA ARG A 31 -15.20 -2.89 -8.21
C ARG A 31 -16.61 -3.31 -7.81
N ASP A 32 -17.60 -2.70 -8.45
CA ASP A 32 -19.03 -2.98 -8.27
C ASP A 32 -19.47 -3.01 -6.79
N PRO A 33 -19.29 -1.92 -6.03
CA PRO A 33 -19.57 -1.91 -4.60
C PRO A 33 -21.06 -1.89 -4.29
N ASP A 34 -21.48 -2.69 -3.31
CA ASP A 34 -22.83 -2.64 -2.73
C ASP A 34 -23.07 -1.33 -1.95
N ASP A 35 -22.03 -0.84 -1.25
CA ASP A 35 -22.01 0.45 -0.55
C ASP A 35 -20.76 1.25 -0.98
N VAL A 36 -20.99 2.38 -1.65
CA VAL A 36 -19.94 3.26 -2.17
C VAL A 36 -19.14 3.93 -1.05
N ASP A 37 -19.79 4.33 0.05
CA ASP A 37 -19.12 5.04 1.14
C ASP A 37 -18.19 4.09 1.90
N GLU A 38 -18.65 2.86 2.13
CA GLU A 38 -17.81 1.81 2.73
C GLU A 38 -16.65 1.44 1.81
N ALA A 39 -16.90 1.23 0.52
CA ALA A 39 -15.87 0.92 -0.47
C ALA A 39 -14.77 1.99 -0.53
N VAL A 40 -15.16 3.28 -0.55
CA VAL A 40 -14.23 4.41 -0.50
C VAL A 40 -13.47 4.43 0.82
N HIS A 41 -14.14 4.15 1.94
CA HIS A 41 -13.52 4.13 3.26
C HIS A 41 -12.43 3.06 3.36
N GLU A 42 -12.72 1.82 2.95
CA GLU A 42 -11.77 0.71 2.98
C GLU A 42 -10.60 0.92 2.02
N SER A 43 -10.89 1.38 0.79
CA SER A 43 -9.86 1.77 -0.17
C SER A 43 -8.90 2.83 0.39
N ARG A 44 -9.44 3.85 1.07
CA ARG A 44 -8.63 4.89 1.74
C ARG A 44 -7.80 4.32 2.88
N LYS A 45 -8.28 3.31 3.62
CA LYS A 45 -7.48 2.63 4.66
C LYS A 45 -6.29 1.91 4.05
N LEU A 46 -6.46 1.24 2.92
CA LEU A 46 -5.37 0.54 2.21
C LEU A 46 -4.31 1.53 1.71
N PHE A 47 -4.72 2.65 1.08
CA PHE A 47 -3.77 3.69 0.65
C PHE A 47 -3.05 4.36 1.83
N LYS A 48 -3.69 4.51 3.00
CA LYS A 48 -3.01 4.99 4.22
C LYS A 48 -1.89 4.04 4.65
N LYS A 49 -2.08 2.72 4.54
CA LYS A 49 -1.04 1.71 4.85
C LYS A 49 0.12 1.79 3.86
N VAL A 50 -0.15 1.85 2.55
CA VAL A 50 0.88 2.01 1.51
C VAL A 50 1.71 3.27 1.76
N ARG A 51 1.05 4.40 2.05
CA ARG A 51 1.75 5.64 2.38
C ARG A 51 2.61 5.50 3.65
N GLY A 52 2.13 4.79 4.66
CA GLY A 52 2.91 4.44 5.86
C GLY A 52 4.18 3.66 5.52
N LEU A 53 4.06 2.63 4.66
CA LEU A 53 5.19 1.82 4.21
C LEU A 53 6.23 2.66 3.47
N LEU A 54 5.79 3.41 2.46
CA LEU A 54 6.68 4.26 1.66
C LEU A 54 7.40 5.30 2.53
N ARG A 55 6.76 5.77 3.61
CA ARG A 55 7.37 6.66 4.58
C ARG A 55 8.48 5.97 5.38
N LEU A 56 8.28 4.71 5.78
CA LEU A 56 9.27 3.94 6.53
C LEU A 56 10.53 3.68 5.71
N VAL A 57 10.38 3.41 4.42
CA VAL A 57 11.50 3.05 3.53
C VAL A 57 12.08 4.25 2.77
N ARG A 58 11.58 5.46 3.04
CA ARG A 58 11.92 6.68 2.28
C ARG A 58 13.43 6.94 2.21
N LEU A 59 14.16 6.71 3.28
CA LEU A 59 15.61 6.97 3.33
C LEU A 59 16.39 6.06 2.36
N GLU A 60 15.90 4.84 2.15
CA GLU A 60 16.50 3.85 1.24
C GLU A 60 16.11 4.10 -0.23
N LEU A 61 15.01 4.81 -0.49
CA LEU A 61 14.52 5.10 -1.86
C LEU A 61 15.19 6.32 -2.52
N GLY A 62 15.91 7.15 -1.76
CA GLY A 62 16.51 8.39 -2.25
C GLY A 62 15.53 9.56 -2.39
N GLU A 63 16.08 10.79 -2.39
CA GLU A 63 15.33 12.06 -2.32
C GLU A 63 14.32 12.37 -3.45
N PRO A 64 14.36 11.81 -4.69
CA PRO A 64 13.38 12.20 -5.71
C PRO A 64 12.09 11.35 -5.75
N VAL A 65 12.01 10.21 -5.05
CA VAL A 65 10.91 9.24 -5.27
C VAL A 65 9.63 9.57 -4.48
N LEU A 66 9.75 10.19 -3.29
CA LEU A 66 8.60 10.66 -2.51
C LEU A 66 8.55 12.19 -2.43
N LYS A 67 7.83 12.83 -3.34
CA LYS A 67 7.41 14.23 -3.14
C LYS A 67 6.54 14.28 -1.88
N ARG A 68 7.02 15.01 -0.87
CA ARG A 68 6.27 15.33 0.34
C ARG A 68 4.92 15.95 -0.07
N LYS A 69 3.81 15.23 0.16
CA LYS A 69 2.46 15.78 0.09
C LYS A 69 1.85 15.81 1.49
N ASN A 70 1.21 16.95 1.76
CA ASN A 70 0.70 17.45 3.04
C ASN A 70 -0.07 16.41 3.87
#